data_AF-A0A5Q4F8W1-F1
#
_entry.id   AF-A0A5Q4F8W1-F1
#
_cell.length_a   1.000
_cell.length_b   1.000
_cell.length_c   1.000
_cell.angle_alpha   90.00
_cell.angle_beta   90.00
_cell.angle_gamma   90.00
#
_symmetry.space_group_name_H-M   'P 1'
#
loop_
_entity.id
_entity.type
_entity.pdbx_description
1 polymer ?
#
loop_
_entity_poly.entity_id
_entity_poly.type
_entity_poly.pdbx_seq_one_letter_code
_entity_poly.pdbx_strand_id
1 'polypeptide(L)' 'MDTTLSIRIDKDLEELLEQAARRTGRPKSELVREALRRQLSIESFQQLRKKLLPYGEAQGWLTDEDVFREVS' A
#
# COMPACT_ATOMS: atom_id res chain seq x y z
N MET A 1 -0.02 -20.74 7.64
CA MET A 1 -1.44 -21.11 7.49
C MET A 1 -1.98 -20.29 6.34
N ASP A 2 -2.51 -20.93 5.30
CA ASP A 2 -3.15 -20.21 4.20
C ASP A 2 -4.61 -19.94 4.54
N THR A 3 -5.02 -18.67 4.41
CA THR A 3 -6.38 -18.22 4.65
C THR A 3 -6.99 -17.79 3.32
N THR A 4 -8.19 -18.27 3.00
CA THR A 4 -8.90 -17.91 1.77
C THR A 4 -9.84 -16.73 2.01
N LEU A 5 -9.77 -15.73 1.15
CA LEU A 5 -10.67 -14.57 1.12
C LEU A 5 -11.49 -14.62 -0.18
N SER A 6 -12.82 -14.74 -0.05
CA SER A 6 -13.75 -14.65 -1.18
C SER A 6 -14.42 -13.28 -1.17
N ILE A 7 -14.21 -12.49 -2.22
CA ILE A 7 -14.78 -11.15 -2.37
C ILE A 7 -15.62 -11.05 -3.64
N ARG A 8 -16.67 -10.22 -3.60
CA ARG A 8 -17.38 -9.82 -4.82
C ARG A 8 -16.63 -8.66 -5.46
N ILE A 9 -16.48 -8.73 -6.77
CA ILE A 9 -15.95 -7.66 -7.61
C ILE A 9 -16.93 -7.40 -8.75
N ASP A 10 -16.95 -6.18 -9.25
CA ASP A 10 -17.70 -5.83 -10.46
C ASP A 10 -17.00 -6.37 -11.72
N LYS A 11 -17.70 -6.28 -12.85
CA LYS A 11 -17.18 -6.78 -14.13
C LYS A 11 -15.96 -6.01 -14.60
N ASP A 12 -15.96 -4.69 -14.39
CA ASP A 12 -14.89 -3.81 -14.83
C ASP A 12 -13.58 -4.14 -14.13
N LEU A 13 -13.61 -4.40 -12.82
CA LEU A 13 -12.44 -4.82 -12.07
C LEU A 13 -11.93 -6.20 -12.49
N GLU A 14 -12.84 -7.14 -12.78
CA GLU A 14 -12.45 -8.46 -13.29
C GLU A 14 -11.72 -8.35 -14.64
N GLU A 15 -12.22 -7.52 -15.56
CA GLU A 15 -11.59 -7.26 -16.85
C GLU A 15 -10.20 -6.62 -16.69
N LEU A 16 -10.07 -5.64 -15.80
CA LEU A 16 -8.78 -5.01 -15.49
C LEU A 16 -7.77 -6.01 -14.92
N LEU A 17 -8.21 -6.90 -14.02
CA LEU A 17 -7.37 -7.96 -13.45
C LEU A 17 -6.94 -8.97 -14.51
N GLU A 18 -7.82 -9.35 -15.44
CA GLU A 18 -7.45 -10.22 -16.55
C GLU A 18 -6.42 -9.59 -17.48
N GLN A 19 -6.60 -8.33 -17.87
CA GLN A 19 -5.65 -7.62 -18.71
C GLN A 19 -4.29 -7.49 -18.01
N ALA A 20 -4.29 -7.15 -16.72
CA ALA A 20 -3.07 -7.06 -15.93
C ALA A 20 -2.37 -8.43 -15.81
N ALA A 21 -3.11 -9.51 -15.57
CA ALA A 21 -2.58 -10.86 -15.51
C ALA A 21 -1.94 -11.28 -16.84
N ARG A 22 -2.62 -11.03 -17.97
CA ARG A 22 -2.09 -11.33 -19.32
C ARG A 22 -0.83 -10.52 -19.62
N ARG A 23 -0.82 -9.23 -19.31
CA ARG A 23 0.34 -8.34 -19.56
C ARG A 23 1.56 -8.71 -18.73
N THR A 24 1.36 -9.14 -17.49
CA THR A 24 2.46 -9.42 -16.55
C THR A 24 2.87 -10.89 -16.53
N GLY A 25 2.05 -11.80 -17.05
CA GLY A 25 2.23 -13.25 -16.94
C GLY A 25 1.96 -13.80 -15.54
N ARG A 26 1.33 -13.00 -14.66
CA ARG A 26 1.12 -13.33 -13.25
C ARG A 26 -0.33 -13.70 -12.97
N PRO A 27 -0.61 -14.61 -12.02
CA PRO A 27 -1.98 -14.98 -11.68
C PRO A 27 -2.73 -13.83 -11.00
N LYS A 28 -4.04 -13.71 -11.28
CA LYS A 28 -4.92 -12.68 -10.69
C LYS A 28 -4.83 -12.64 -9.16
N SER A 29 -4.78 -13.81 -8.51
CA SER A 29 -4.70 -13.90 -7.05
C SER A 29 -3.41 -13.30 -6.47
N GLU A 30 -2.30 -13.36 -7.20
CA GLU A 30 -1.03 -12.75 -6.79
C GLU A 30 -1.10 -11.23 -6.93
N LEU A 31 -1.62 -10.73 -8.05
CA LEU A 31 -1.84 -9.30 -8.26
C LEU A 31 -2.75 -8.71 -7.19
N VAL A 32 -3.86 -9.38 -6.86
CA VAL A 32 -4.79 -8.96 -5.81
C VAL A 32 -4.11 -8.96 -4.44
N ARG A 33 -3.37 -10.02 -4.09
CA ARG A 33 -2.64 -10.08 -2.81
C ARG A 33 -1.63 -8.94 -2.68
N GLU A 34 -0.90 -8.63 -3.74
CA GLU A 34 0.06 -7.52 -3.72
C GLU A 34 -0.62 -6.16 -3.62
N ALA A 35 -1.69 -5.93 -4.38
CA ALA A 35 -2.46 -4.70 -4.30
C ALA A 35 -2.98 -4.48 -2.87
N LEU A 36 -3.55 -5.53 -2.24
CA LEU A 36 -4.03 -5.47 -0.87
C LEU A 36 -2.91 -5.19 0.13
N ARG A 37 -1.77 -5.90 0.04
CA ARG A 37 -0.60 -5.66 0.91
C ARG A 37 -0.08 -4.24 0.78
N ARG A 38 0.04 -3.74 -0.46
CA ARG A 38 0.48 -2.38 -0.74
C ARG A 38 -0.48 -1.36 -0.14
N GLN A 39 -1.79 -1.54 -0.34
CA GLN A 39 -2.81 -0.64 0.19
C GLN A 39 -2.77 -0.57 1.72
N LEU A 40 -2.74 -1.73 2.38
CA LEU A 40 -2.65 -1.81 3.85
C LEU A 40 -1.36 -1.21 4.39
N SER A 41 -0.24 -1.35 3.66
CA SER A 41 1.04 -0.74 4.04
C SER A 41 0.98 0.78 3.94
N ILE A 42 0.36 1.33 2.89
CA ILE A 42 0.16 2.78 2.73
C ILE A 42 -0.71 3.31 3.87
N GLU A 43 -1.81 2.64 4.17
CA GLU A 43 -2.70 3.04 5.28
C GLU A 43 -1.97 3.01 6.63
N SER A 44 -1.20 1.95 6.88
CA SER A 44 -0.40 1.80 8.09
C SER A 44 0.64 2.92 8.22
N PHE A 45 1.33 3.23 7.12
CA PHE A 45 2.30 4.33 7.08
C PHE A 45 1.62 5.68 7.35
N GLN A 46 0.48 5.97 6.71
CA GLN A 46 -0.25 7.20 6.93
C GLN A 46 -0.73 7.35 8.38
N GLN A 47 -1.19 6.26 8.99
CA GLN A 47 -1.57 6.26 10.40
C GLN A 47 -0.38 6.53 11.31
N LEU A 48 0.77 5.91 11.04
CA LEU A 48 1.99 6.15 11.79
C LEU A 48 2.46 7.60 11.64
N ARG A 49 2.52 8.10 10.40
CA ARG A 49 2.90 9.49 10.11
C ARG A 49 2.03 10.48 10.86
N LYS A 50 0.71 10.32 10.87
CA LYS A 50 -0.21 11.18 11.64
C LYS A 50 0.10 11.20 13.15
N LYS A 51 0.51 10.06 13.71
CA LYS A 51 0.88 9.97 15.13
C LYS A 51 2.23 10.63 15.41
N LEU A 52 3.18 10.52 14.49
CA LEU A 52 4.55 11.00 14.67
C LEU A 52 4.74 12.47 14.28
N LEU A 53 3.88 13.02 13.40
CA LEU A 53 3.98 14.38 12.88
C LEU A 53 4.16 15.44 13.99
N PRO A 54 3.38 15.44 15.09
CA PRO A 54 3.52 16.45 16.14
C PRO A 54 4.89 16.42 16.84
N TYR A 55 5.49 15.24 16.95
CA TYR A 55 6.82 15.08 17.55
C TYR A 55 7.91 15.58 16.60
N GLY A 56 7.77 15.33 15.30
CA GLY A 56 8.68 15.85 14.27
C GLY A 56 8.60 17.37 14.18
N GLU A 57 7.40 17.94 14.19
CA GLU A 57 7.19 19.40 14.19
C GLU A 57 7.85 20.07 15.41
N ALA A 58 7.75 19.45 16.60
CA ALA A 58 8.43 19.94 17.80
C ALA A 58 9.97 19.90 17.71
N GLN A 59 10.53 19.08 16.83
CA GLN A 59 11.96 19.01 16.52
C GLN A 59 12.34 19.87 15.29
N GLY A 60 11.38 20.53 14.64
CA GLY A 60 11.60 21.34 13.45
C GLY A 60 11.60 20.57 12.13
N TRP A 61 11.22 19.29 12.11
CA TRP A 61 11.06 18.52 10.88
C TRP A 61 9.68 18.80 10.27
N LEU A 62 9.68 19.46 9.11
CA LEU A 62 8.46 19.91 8.42
C LEU A 62 8.23 19.11 7.14
N THR A 63 9.30 18.62 6.52
CA THR A 63 9.24 17.80 5.31
C THR A 63 9.85 16.43 5.52
N ASP A 64 9.52 15.51 4.62
CA ASP A 64 10.12 14.18 4.64
C ASP A 64 11.65 14.30 4.38
N GLU A 65 12.13 15.31 3.64
CA GLU A 65 13.58 15.57 3.47
C GLU A 65 14.29 16.00 4.76
N ASP A 66 13.62 16.64 5.71
CA ASP A 66 14.22 16.97 7.01
C ASP A 66 14.48 15.68 7.80
N VAL A 67 13.53 14.74 7.76
CA VAL A 67 13.68 13.42 8.39
C VAL A 67 14.81 12.64 7.74
N PHE A 68 14.85 12.57 6.40
CA PHE A 68 15.89 11.83 5.69
C PHE A 68 17.30 12.36 5.99
N ARG A 69 17.47 13.68 6.12
CA ARG A 69 18.76 14.29 6.48
C ARG A 69 19.27 13.87 7.85
N GLU A 70 18.38 13.55 8.79
CA GLU A 70 18.78 13.18 10.15
C GLU A 70 19.05 11.68 10.34
N VAL A 71 18.40 10.81 9.56
CA VAL A 71 18.44 9.34 9.76
C VAL A 71 19.19 8.56 8.68
N SER A 72 19.65 9.21 7.61
CA SER A 72 20.34 8.57 6.48
C SER A 72 21.83 8.82 6.45
#